data_AF-A0AAV5MX28-F1
#
_entry.id   AF-A0AAV5MX28-F1
#
_cell.length_a   1.000
_cell.length_b   1.000
_cell.length_c   1.000
_cell.angle_alpha   90.00
_cell.angle_beta   90.00
_cell.angle_gamma   90.00
#
_symmetry.space_group_name_H-M   'P 1'
#
loop_
_entity.id
_entity.type
_entity.pdbx_description
1 polymer ?
#
loop_
_entity_poly.entity_id
_entity_poly.type
_entity_poly.pdbx_seq_one_letter_code
_entity_poly.pdbx_strand_id
1 'polypeptide(L)'
;MENEIGSEYAKADVQPVKVERVANNRIRIAYRIPPETLWYSGGVNYLAQNDVLKIAIDKCPYNKSCNPMAVGHQSRSDFWAGDVTLPYRGERVLMVYSDVEELVYP
;
A
#
# COMPACT_ATOMS: atom_id res chain seq x y z
N MET A 1 -0.37 15.12 17.92
CA MET A 1 0.60 14.37 17.11
C MET A 1 -0.20 13.80 15.96
N GLU A 2 -0.18 14.50 14.83
CA GLU A 2 -0.76 13.97 13.59
C GLU A 2 0.04 12.72 13.23
N ASN A 3 -0.65 11.60 13.04
CA ASN A 3 -0.01 10.37 12.60
C ASN A 3 0.41 10.58 11.15
N GLU A 4 1.64 11.05 10.92
CA GLU A 4 2.19 11.18 9.57
C GLU A 4 2.49 9.77 9.03
N ILE A 5 1.88 9.44 7.90
CA ILE A 5 2.20 8.22 7.16
C ILE A 5 3.33 8.54 6.18
N GLY A 6 4.41 7.77 6.22
CA GLY A 6 5.58 7.91 5.34
C GLY A 6 5.92 6.60 4.65
N SER A 7 6.70 6.69 3.58
CA SER A 7 7.22 5.55 2.83
C SER A 7 8.73 5.66 2.71
N GLU A 8 9.46 4.55 2.88
CA GLU A 8 10.89 4.47 2.55
C GLU A 8 11.16 4.23 1.05
N TYR A 9 10.12 4.04 0.23
CA TYR A 9 10.24 3.73 -1.20
C TYR A 9 9.91 4.92 -2.08
N ALA A 10 10.77 5.18 -3.07
CA ALA A 10 10.42 6.12 -4.13
C ALA A 10 9.35 5.50 -5.03
N LYS A 11 8.56 6.34 -5.71
CA LYS A 11 7.52 5.86 -6.63
C LYS A 11 8.08 4.85 -7.63
N ALA A 12 9.24 5.11 -8.22
CA ALA A 12 9.83 4.24 -9.23
C ALA A 12 10.18 2.82 -8.72
N ASP A 13 10.41 2.62 -7.42
CA ASP A 13 10.86 1.35 -6.84
C ASP A 13 9.74 0.30 -6.77
N VAL A 14 8.52 0.77 -6.54
CA VAL A 14 7.33 -0.07 -6.29
C VAL A 14 6.39 -0.10 -7.48
N GLN A 15 6.76 0.56 -8.57
CA GLN A 15 5.97 0.61 -9.79
C GLN A 15 6.08 -0.71 -10.60
N PRO A 16 5.01 -1.05 -11.32
CA PRO A 16 3.79 -0.26 -11.41
C PRO A 16 2.85 -0.42 -10.19
N VAL A 17 2.04 0.60 -9.89
CA VAL A 17 1.02 0.54 -8.81
C VAL A 17 -0.37 0.64 -9.42
N LYS A 18 -1.24 -0.31 -9.08
CA LYS A 18 -2.64 -0.36 -9.54
C LYS A 18 -3.57 -0.35 -8.35
N VAL A 19 -4.57 0.52 -8.39
CA VAL A 19 -5.60 0.64 -7.35
C VAL A 19 -6.97 0.39 -7.96
N GLU A 20 -7.70 -0.58 -7.41
CA GLU A 20 -9.00 -1.01 -7.91
C GLU A 20 -10.01 -1.20 -6.80
N ARG A 21 -11.22 -0.69 -6.99
CA ARG A 21 -12.33 -0.96 -6.06
C ARG A 21 -12.85 -2.38 -6.30
N VAL A 22 -12.63 -3.26 -5.32
CA VAL A 22 -13.04 -4.68 -5.41
C VAL A 22 -14.39 -4.97 -4.76
N ALA A 23 -14.82 -4.15 -3.82
CA ALA A 23 -16.16 -4.21 -3.24
C ALA A 23 -16.62 -2.83 -2.77
N ASN A 24 -17.88 -2.72 -2.35
CA ASN A 24 -18.42 -1.44 -1.92
C ASN A 24 -17.66 -0.80 -0.75
N ASN A 25 -17.04 -1.64 0.08
CA ASN A 25 -16.31 -1.26 1.28
C ASN A 25 -14.81 -1.60 1.23
N ARG A 26 -14.26 -1.94 0.06
CA ARG A 26 -12.88 -2.44 -0.09
C ARG A 26 -12.21 -1.97 -1.36
N ILE A 27 -10.92 -1.66 -1.24
CA ILE A 27 -10.04 -1.35 -2.37
C ILE A 27 -8.85 -2.30 -2.36
N ARG A 28 -8.42 -2.74 -3.53
CA ARG A 28 -7.25 -3.59 -3.73
C ARG A 28 -6.14 -2.77 -4.37
N ILE A 29 -4.93 -2.99 -3.88
CA ILE A 29 -3.73 -2.31 -4.32
C ILE A 29 -2.76 -3.40 -4.74
N ALA A 30 -2.35 -3.38 -6.00
CA ALA A 30 -1.33 -4.26 -6.54
C ALA A 30 -0.09 -3.44 -6.85
N TYR A 31 1.08 -3.94 -6.47
CA TYR A 31 2.34 -3.26 -6.69
C TYR A 31 3.49 -4.25 -6.93
N ARG A 32 4.60 -3.73 -7.43
CA ARG A 32 5.83 -4.49 -7.52
C ARG A 32 6.52 -4.49 -6.16
N ILE A 33 6.69 -5.67 -5.56
CA ILE A 33 7.56 -5.82 -4.38
C ILE A 33 9.01 -5.63 -4.84
N PRO A 34 9.73 -4.61 -4.32
CA PRO A 34 11.15 -4.45 -4.59
C PRO A 34 11.92 -5.69 -4.11
N PRO A 35 13.03 -6.08 -4.75
CA PRO A 35 13.85 -7.18 -4.27
C PRO A 35 14.45 -6.84 -2.90
N GLU A 36 13.80 -7.28 -1.83
CA GLU A 36 14.29 -7.11 -0.46
C GLU A 36 14.97 -8.39 0.06
N THR A 37 16.05 -8.20 0.81
CA THR A 37 16.80 -9.27 1.49
C THR A 37 15.95 -9.87 2.62
N LEU A 38 15.48 -11.13 2.48
CA LEU A 38 15.08 -12.17 3.49
C LEU A 38 14.36 -11.81 4.81
N TRP A 39 14.20 -10.54 5.19
CA TRP A 39 13.83 -10.04 6.52
C TRP A 39 12.76 -8.94 6.47
N TYR A 40 12.44 -8.45 5.28
CA TYR A 40 11.45 -7.40 5.05
C TYR A 40 10.48 -7.87 3.97
N SER A 41 9.20 -7.70 4.22
CA SER A 41 8.19 -7.74 3.16
C SER A 41 7.81 -6.30 2.89
N GLY A 42 7.75 -5.92 1.61
CA GLY A 42 6.99 -4.76 1.18
C GLY A 42 5.59 -4.90 1.79
N GLY A 43 5.26 -4.02 2.71
CA GLY A 43 3.97 -3.97 3.37
C GLY A 43 3.25 -2.71 2.95
N VAL A 44 1.99 -2.59 3.35
CA VAL A 44 1.19 -1.39 3.11
C VAL A 44 0.71 -0.87 4.44
N ASN A 45 1.06 0.37 4.76
CA ASN A 45 0.46 1.13 5.83
C ASN A 45 -0.64 2.02 5.26
N TYR A 46 -1.65 2.34 6.07
CA TYR A 46 -2.71 3.25 5.64
C TYR A 46 -3.25 4.08 6.79
N LEU A 47 -3.73 5.27 6.44
CA LEU A 47 -4.40 6.20 7.34
C LEU A 47 -5.61 6.79 6.63
N ALA A 48 -6.78 6.63 7.23
CA ALA A 48 -8.00 7.29 6.79
C ALA A 48 -8.23 8.55 7.64
N GLN A 49 -8.21 9.73 7.02
CA GLN A 49 -8.47 11.01 7.68
C GLN A 49 -9.07 12.01 6.69
N ASN A 50 -10.06 12.80 7.13
CA ASN A 50 -10.62 13.92 6.34
C ASN A 50 -11.04 13.54 4.90
N ASP A 51 -11.79 12.44 4.76
CA ASP A 51 -12.24 11.89 3.46
C ASP A 51 -11.10 11.54 2.49
N VAL A 52 -9.92 11.27 3.05
CA VAL A 52 -8.73 10.81 2.33
C VAL A 52 -8.21 9.54 2.99
N LEU A 53 -8.02 8.50 2.16
CA LEU A 53 -7.28 7.31 2.50
C LEU A 53 -5.85 7.47 1.97
N LYS A 54 -4.91 7.80 2.86
CA LYS A 54 -3.49 7.83 2.56
C LYS A 54 -2.91 6.43 2.70
N ILE A 55 -2.07 6.04 1.74
CA ILE A 55 -1.53 4.69 1.62
C ILE A 55 -0.04 4.78 1.32
N ALA A 56 0.78 4.14 2.13
CA ALA A 56 2.22 4.06 1.91
C ALA A 56 2.65 2.60 1.75
N ILE A 57 3.44 2.31 0.73
CA ILE A 57 4.18 1.05 0.65
C ILE A 57 5.45 1.25 1.45
N ASP A 58 5.70 0.43 2.46
CA ASP A 58 6.82 0.64 3.37
C ASP A 58 7.47 -0.68 3.78
N LYS A 59 8.68 -0.60 4.34
CA LYS A 59 9.40 -1.77 4.83
C LYS A 59 8.81 -2.22 6.15
N CYS A 60 8.07 -3.33 6.12
CA CYS A 60 7.53 -3.91 7.33
C CYS A 60 8.52 -4.96 7.88
N PRO A 61 9.20 -4.70 9.02
CA PRO A 61 10.08 -5.68 9.63
C PRO A 61 9.26 -6.86 10.16
N TYR A 62 9.72 -8.09 9.92
CA TYR A 62 9.05 -9.29 10.46
C TYR A 62 8.88 -9.26 11.99
N ASN A 63 9.70 -8.47 12.70
CA ASN A 63 9.72 -8.36 14.16
C ASN A 63 9.00 -7.11 14.71
N LYS A 64 8.37 -6.30 13.86
CA LYS A 64 7.55 -5.15 14.28
C LYS A 64 6.15 -5.25 13.69
N SER A 65 5.15 -4.90 14.50
CA SER A 65 3.76 -4.81 14.09
C SER A 65 3.56 -3.65 13.11
N CYS A 66 3.73 -3.90 11.81
CA CYS A 66 3.10 -3.04 10.81
C CYS A 66 1.59 -3.23 10.91
N ASN A 67 0.87 -2.14 11.17
CA ASN A 67 -0.57 -2.10 10.96
C ASN A 67 -0.86 -2.27 9.47
N PRO A 68 -1.88 -3.04 9.10
CA PRO A 68 -1.97 -4.49 9.19
C PRO A 68 -1.11 -5.17 8.11
N MET A 69 -0.42 -6.25 8.48
CA MET A 69 0.25 -7.17 7.55
C MET A 69 -0.69 -7.55 6.39
N ALA A 70 -0.20 -7.41 5.17
CA ALA A 70 -0.83 -7.95 3.97
C ALA A 70 -1.17 -9.43 4.18
N VAL A 71 -2.45 -9.79 4.16
CA VAL A 71 -2.86 -11.19 4.09
C VAL A 71 -2.63 -11.62 2.64
N GLY A 72 -1.48 -12.26 2.39
CA GLY A 72 -1.13 -12.78 1.08
C GLY A 72 -2.16 -13.81 0.61
N HIS A 73 -2.97 -13.47 -0.38
CA HIS A 73 -3.69 -14.46 -1.16
C HIS A 73 -2.81 -14.84 -2.35
N GLN A 74 -2.59 -16.15 -2.54
CA GLN A 74 -1.98 -16.67 -3.77
C GLN A 74 -2.89 -16.35 -4.96
N SER A 75 -2.72 -15.18 -5.57
CA SER A 75 -3.33 -14.88 -6.86
C SER A 75 -2.37 -15.32 -7.96
N ARG A 76 -2.73 -16.42 -8.62
CA ARG A 76 -2.18 -16.86 -9.90
C ARG A 76 -2.24 -15.72 -10.92
N SER A 77 -1.18 -15.62 -11.73
CA SER A 77 -1.08 -14.84 -12.97
C SER A 77 -0.57 -13.40 -12.86
N ASP A 78 0.63 -13.25 -13.43
CA ASP A 78 1.15 -12.09 -14.18
C ASP A 78 1.69 -10.88 -13.40
N PHE A 79 3.03 -10.84 -13.33
CA PHE A 79 3.93 -9.68 -13.14
C PHE A 79 3.87 -8.84 -11.84
N TRP A 80 2.83 -8.94 -11.00
CA TRP A 80 2.72 -8.17 -9.75
C TRP A 80 3.06 -9.03 -8.54
N ALA A 81 3.99 -8.58 -7.70
CA ALA A 81 4.54 -9.39 -6.63
C ALA A 81 3.84 -9.23 -5.27
N GLY A 82 2.95 -8.24 -5.10
CA GLY A 82 2.17 -8.06 -3.87
C GLY A 82 0.81 -7.43 -4.13
N ASP A 83 -0.23 -7.92 -3.45
CA ASP A 83 -1.55 -7.32 -3.43
C ASP A 83 -2.14 -7.22 -2.02
N VAL A 84 -2.78 -6.10 -1.73
CA VAL A 84 -3.36 -5.80 -0.41
C VAL A 84 -4.77 -5.27 -0.58
N THR A 85 -5.70 -5.80 0.21
CA THR A 85 -7.07 -5.27 0.29
C THR A 85 -7.24 -4.46 1.56
N LEU A 86 -7.66 -3.21 1.42
CA LEU A 86 -7.88 -2.27 2.52
C LEU A 86 -9.37 -1.93 2.66
N PRO A 87 -9.84 -1.60 3.88
CA PRO A 87 -11.15 -1.01 4.05
C PRO A 87 -11.22 0.33 3.31
N TYR A 88 -12.34 0.55 2.64
CA TYR A 88 -12.59 1.73 1.81
C TYR A 88 -14.03 2.19 2.03
N ARG A 89 -14.27 3.46 2.33
CA ARG A 89 -15.60 4.04 2.59
C ARG A 89 -16.00 5.08 1.54
N GLY A 90 -15.24 5.20 0.47
CA GLY A 90 -15.46 6.22 -0.57
C GLY A 90 -14.55 7.45 -0.42
N GLU A 91 -13.49 7.35 0.37
CA GLU A 91 -12.48 8.40 0.50
C GLU A 91 -11.66 8.57 -0.79
N ARG A 92 -11.07 9.74 -1.01
CA ARG A 92 -10.04 9.89 -2.04
C ARG A 92 -8.80 9.10 -1.66
N VAL A 93 -8.16 8.44 -2.61
CA VAL A 93 -6.97 7.62 -2.31
C VAL A 93 -5.70 8.33 -2.74
N LEU A 94 -4.87 8.65 -1.76
CA LEU A 94 -3.52 9.19 -1.96
C LEU A 94 -2.49 8.09 -1.71
N MET A 95 -1.63 7.83 -2.70
CA MET A 95 -0.40 7.08 -2.50
C MET A 95 0.68 8.03 -2.00
N VAL A 96 1.37 7.64 -0.94
CA VAL A 96 2.49 8.36 -0.36
C VAL A 96 3.76 7.54 -0.63
N TYR A 97 4.68 8.16 -1.34
CA TYR A 97 6.02 7.66 -1.61
C TYR A 97 7.05 8.54 -0.89
N SER A 98 8.31 8.11 -0.83
CA SER A 98 9.39 8.90 -0.22
C SER A 98 9.67 10.21 -0.97
N ASP A 99 9.35 10.24 -2.27
CA ASP A 99 9.63 11.34 -3.20
C ASP A 99 8.39 12.13 -3.63
N VAL A 100 7.18 11.56 -3.51
CA VAL A 100 5.94 12.20 -3.98
C VAL A 100 4.68 11.67 -3.29
N GLU A 101 3.66 12.53 -3.14
CA GLU A 101 2.28 12.12 -2.87
C GLU A 101 1.45 12.21 -4.18
N GLU A 102 0.68 11.17 -4.50
CA GLU A 102 -0.12 11.10 -5.73
C GLU A 102 -1.56 10.67 -5.46
N LEU A 103 -2.52 11.41 -6.03
CA LEU A 103 -3.92 10.97 -6.07
C LEU A 103 -4.10 9.91 -7.15
N VAL A 104 -4.44 8.70 -6.72
CA VAL A 104 -4.58 7.53 -7.61
C VAL A 104 -6.02 7.04 -7.76
N TYR A 105 -6.91 7.47 -6.86
CA TYR A 105 -8.34 7.17 -6.96
C TYR A 105 -9.16 8.37 -6.43
N PRO A 106 -10.11 8.90 -7.22
CA PRO A 106 -10.96 10.02 -6.80
C PRO A 106 -12.08 9.59 -5.84
#